data_AF-A0A652KCJ4-F1
#
_entry.id   AF-A0A652KCJ4-F1
#
_cell.length_a   1.000
_cell.length_b   1.000
_cell.length_c   1.000
_cell.angle_alpha   90.00
_cell.angle_beta   90.00
_cell.angle_gamma   90.00
#
_symmetry.space_group_name_H-M   'P 1'
#
loop_
_entity.id
_entity.type
_entity.pdbx_description
1 polymer ?
#
loop_
_entity_poly.entity_id
_entity_poly.type
_entity_poly.pdbx_seq_one_letter_code
_entity_poly.pdbx_strand_id
1 'polypeptide(L)'
;MITLQLPAVPVPDRVADLIGQQIPERVLQAEVEAVNQAYNISLCRSPRYAEAREYALGDLARANKILAAFDPRFIVRAGGAA
;
A
#
# COMPACT_ATOMS: atom_id res chain seq x y z
N MET A 1 -13.73 18.98 -0.34
CA MET A 1 -13.95 18.10 0.82
C MET A 1 -15.40 18.22 1.22
N ILE A 2 -16.19 17.16 1.05
CA ILE A 2 -17.59 17.14 1.48
C ILE A 2 -17.59 16.64 2.93
N THR A 3 -17.87 17.53 3.88
CA THR A 3 -18.02 17.16 5.29
C THR A 3 -19.44 16.64 5.51
N LEU A 4 -19.59 15.32 5.56
CA LEU A 4 -20.86 14.68 5.94
C LEU A 4 -21.01 14.72 7.46
N GLN A 5 -21.85 15.62 7.95
CA GLN A 5 -22.21 15.68 9.36
C GLN A 5 -23.28 14.61 9.63
N LEU A 6 -22.83 13.43 10.03
CA LEU A 6 -23.71 12.29 10.33
C LEU A 6 -24.36 12.48 11.71
N PRO A 7 -25.69 12.30 11.84
CA PRO A 7 -26.33 12.26 13.15
C PRO A 7 -25.76 11.09 13.97
N ALA A 8 -25.63 11.27 15.29
CA ALA A 8 -25.17 10.25 16.23
C ALA A 8 -26.25 9.17 16.42
N VAL A 9 -26.51 8.41 15.35
CA VAL A 9 -27.31 7.20 15.42
C VAL A 9 -26.37 6.11 15.94
N PRO A 10 -26.78 5.31 16.95
CA PRO A 10 -25.99 4.16 17.38
C PRO A 10 -25.73 3.29 16.15
N VAL A 11 -24.47 3.23 15.75
CA VAL A 11 -24.00 2.39 14.66
C VAL A 11 -24.26 0.96 15.13
N PRO A 12 -25.07 0.16 14.42
CA PRO A 12 -25.26 -1.23 14.78
C PRO A 12 -23.89 -1.91 14.90
N ASP A 13 -23.66 -2.74 15.91
CA ASP A 13 -22.33 -3.32 16.19
C ASP A 13 -21.69 -3.94 14.94
N ARG A 14 -22.49 -4.54 14.07
CA ARG A 14 -22.05 -5.08 12.76
C ARG A 14 -21.42 -4.05 11.82
N VAL A 15 -21.91 -2.82 11.84
CA VAL A 15 -21.37 -1.71 11.02
C VAL A 15 -20.09 -1.17 11.66
N ALA A 16 -20.00 -1.13 12.99
CA ALA A 16 -18.76 -0.80 13.68
C ALA A 16 -17.66 -1.84 13.42
N ASP A 17 -18.03 -3.13 13.41
CA ASP A 17 -17.16 -4.24 13.03
C ASP A 17 -16.70 -4.12 11.57
N LEU A 18 -17.60 -3.77 10.64
CA LEU A 18 -17.25 -3.55 9.23
C LEU A 18 -16.29 -2.37 9.04
N ILE A 19 -16.45 -1.29 9.80
CA ILE A 19 -15.52 -0.15 9.80
C ILE A 19 -14.17 -0.57 10.39
N GLY A 20 -14.16 -1.37 11.46
CA GLY A 20 -12.95 -1.96 12.04
C GLY A 20 -12.22 -2.93 11.11
N GLN A 21 -12.94 -3.55 10.17
CA GLN A 21 -12.40 -4.41 9.12
C GLN A 21 -11.91 -3.65 7.89
N GLN A 22 -12.15 -2.33 7.78
CA GLN A 22 -11.66 -1.55 6.66
C GLN A 22 -10.14 -1.42 6.71
N ILE A 23 -9.52 -1.56 5.54
CA ILE A 23 -8.10 -1.30 5.36
C ILE A 23 -7.83 0.17 5.69
N PRO A 24 -6.91 0.49 6.61
CA PRO A 24 -6.56 1.86 6.90
C PRO A 24 -6.09 2.59 5.64
N GLU A 25 -6.48 3.85 5.45
CA GLU A 25 -6.15 4.62 4.24
C GLU A 25 -4.65 4.61 3.90
N ARG A 26 -3.79 4.72 4.92
CA ARG A 26 -2.32 4.64 4.74
C ARG A 26 -1.83 3.32 4.12
N VAL A 27 -2.54 2.23 4.38
CA VAL A 27 -2.22 0.89 3.85
C VAL A 27 -2.71 0.78 2.41
N LEU A 28 -3.92 1.27 2.13
CA LEU A 28 -4.44 1.35 0.77
C LEU A 28 -3.55 2.23 -0.13
N GLN A 29 -3.09 3.37 0.37
CA GLN A 29 -2.14 4.23 -0.33
C GLN A 29 -0.80 3.52 -0.60
N ALA A 30 -0.29 2.77 0.39
CA ALA A 30 0.94 1.99 0.21
C ALA A 30 0.76 0.89 -0.84
N GLU A 31 -0.41 0.26 -0.94
CA GLU A 31 -0.71 -0.73 -1.98
C GLU A 31 -0.70 -0.10 -3.37
N VAL A 32 -1.39 1.03 -3.54
CA VAL A 32 -1.41 1.79 -4.81
C VAL A 32 0.01 2.19 -5.22
N GLU A 33 0.80 2.70 -4.27
CA GLU A 33 2.19 3.09 -4.51
C GLU A 33 3.03 1.88 -4.95
N ALA A 34 2.92 0.75 -4.25
CA ALA A 34 3.67 -0.46 -4.58
C ALA A 34 3.34 -0.96 -5.99
N VAL A 35 2.07 -0.98 -6.39
CA VAL A 35 1.64 -1.40 -7.73
C VAL A 35 2.18 -0.44 -8.80
N ASN A 36 2.07 0.87 -8.58
CA ASN A 36 2.58 1.87 -9.51
C ASN A 36 4.10 1.77 -9.68
N GLN A 37 4.86 1.60 -8.60
CA GLN A 37 6.31 1.48 -8.68
C GLN A 37 6.75 0.16 -9.32
N ALA A 38 6.04 -0.96 -9.06
CA ALA A 38 6.28 -2.21 -9.77
C ALA A 38 6.09 -2.05 -11.29
N TYR A 39 5.03 -1.33 -11.71
CA TYR A 39 4.81 -0.98 -13.11
C TYR A 39 5.96 -0.12 -13.66
N ASN A 40 6.37 0.94 -12.96
CA ASN A 40 7.47 1.81 -13.38
C ASN A 40 8.80 1.06 -13.54
N ILE A 41 9.12 0.16 -12.61
CA ILE A 41 10.30 -0.71 -12.69
C ILE A 41 10.24 -1.60 -13.94
N SER A 42 9.06 -2.13 -14.27
CA SER A 42 8.86 -2.98 -15.46
C SER A 42 9.11 -2.24 -16.79
N LEU A 43 8.99 -0.91 -16.79
CA LEU A 43 9.31 -0.04 -17.92
C LEU A 43 10.80 0.29 -18.03
N CYS A 44 11.55 0.22 -16.92
CA CYS A 44 12.98 0.51 -16.84
C CYS A 44 13.85 -0.65 -17.35
N ARG A 45 13.69 -1.03 -18.62
CA ARG A 45 14.31 -2.23 -19.23
C ARG A 45 15.76 -2.04 -19.70
N SER A 46 16.23 -0.80 -19.81
CA SER A 46 17.55 -0.46 -20.35
C SER A 46 18.43 0.19 -19.27
N PRO A 47 19.76 -0.04 -19.28
CA PRO A 47 20.69 0.57 -18.31
C PRO A 47 20.63 2.09 -18.25
N ARG A 48 20.20 2.76 -19.33
CA ARG A 48 20.01 4.23 -19.34
C ARG A 48 18.95 4.72 -18.34
N TYR A 49 18.09 3.83 -17.85
CA TYR A 49 17.06 4.12 -16.85
C TYR A 49 17.45 3.66 -15.45
N ALA A 50 18.73 3.34 -15.20
CA ALA A 50 19.18 2.81 -13.91
C ALA A 50 18.78 3.72 -12.74
N GLU A 51 18.99 5.04 -12.86
CA GLU A 51 18.62 5.98 -11.79
C GLU A 51 17.11 5.99 -11.50
N ALA A 52 16.29 6.04 -12.55
CA ALA A 52 14.83 5.96 -12.40
C ALA A 52 14.39 4.62 -11.79
N ARG A 53 15.07 3.52 -12.12
CA ARG A 53 14.81 2.21 -11.54
C ARG A 53 15.14 2.17 -10.05
N GLU A 54 16.31 2.70 -9.65
CA GLU A 54 16.71 2.73 -8.25
C GLU A 54 15.79 3.63 -7.40
N TYR A 55 15.34 4.76 -7.98
CA TYR A 55 14.33 5.60 -7.33
C TYR A 55 13.02 4.84 -7.09
N ALA A 56 12.49 4.20 -8.13
CA ALA A 56 11.26 3.40 -8.03
C ALA A 56 11.39 2.21 -7.07
N LEU A 57 12.57 1.57 -7.01
CA LEU A 57 12.87 0.51 -6.05
C LEU A 57 12.89 1.04 -4.60
N GLY A 58 13.41 2.24 -4.38
CA GLY A 58 13.40 2.90 -3.07
C GLY A 58 11.98 3.19 -2.57
N ASP A 59 11.12 3.71 -3.45
CA ASP A 59 9.73 3.98 -3.12
C ASP A 59 8.91 2.71 -2.91
N LEU A 60 9.12 1.68 -3.75
CA LEU A 60 8.55 0.35 -3.57
C LEU A 60 8.95 -0.26 -2.21
N ALA A 61 10.22 -0.13 -1.82
CA ALA A 61 10.70 -0.62 -0.52
C ALA A 61 10.05 0.13 0.66
N ARG A 62 9.78 1.43 0.52
CA ARG A 62 9.08 2.22 1.54
C ARG A 62 7.62 1.78 1.68
N ALA A 63 6.91 1.60 0.57
CA ALA A 63 5.54 1.11 0.55
C ALA A 63 5.44 -0.29 1.18
N ASN A 64 6.34 -1.20 0.81
CA ASN A 64 6.36 -2.56 1.35
C ASN A 64 6.58 -2.61 2.87
N LYS A 65 7.29 -1.65 3.47
CA LYS A 65 7.40 -1.56 4.95
C LYS A 65 6.06 -1.29 5.61
N ILE A 66 5.23 -0.43 5.02
CA ILE A 66 3.90 -0.11 5.54
C ILE A 66 2.99 -1.33 5.41
N LEU A 67 3.02 -2.01 4.26
CA LEU A 67 2.24 -3.22 4.02
C LEU A 67 2.64 -4.36 4.97
N ALA A 68 3.95 -4.58 5.15
CA ALA A 68 4.49 -5.59 6.05
C ALA A 68 4.16 -5.32 7.53
N ALA A 69 4.07 -4.06 7.93
CA ALA A 69 3.65 -3.68 9.28
C ALA A 69 2.16 -3.92 9.52
N PHE A 70 1.34 -3.90 8.46
CA PHE A 70 -0.10 -4.14 8.54
C PHE A 70 -0.44 -5.64 8.52
N ASP A 71 0.16 -6.41 7.61
CA ASP A 71 0.02 -7.87 7.59
C ASP A 71 1.40 -8.52 7.38
N PRO A 72 1.88 -9.33 8.34
CA PRO A 72 3.17 -10.01 8.27
C PRO A 72 3.35 -10.92 7.05
N ARG A 73 2.26 -11.35 6.40
CA ARG A 73 2.30 -12.12 5.16
C ARG A 73 2.84 -11.33 3.97
N PHE A 74 2.84 -10.00 4.05
CA PHE A 74 3.44 -9.11 3.04
C PHE A 74 4.93 -8.83 3.26
N ILE A 75 5.57 -9.43 4.28
CA ILE A 75 7.02 -9.34 4.44
C ILE A 75 7.68 -10.07 3.26
N VAL A 76 8.33 -9.30 2.38
CA VAL A 76 9.25 -9.86 1.38
C VAL A 76 10.44 -10.47 2.12
N ARG A 77 10.47 -11.79 2.23
CA ARG A 77 11.61 -12.52 2.80
C ARG A 77 12.75 -12.47 1.79
N ALA A 78 13.95 -12.13 2.25
CA ALA A 78 15.16 -12.27 1.43
C ALA A 78 15.27 -13.74 0.97
N GLY A 79 15.13 -13.98 -0.35
CA GLY A 79 15.06 -15.33 -0.95
C GLY A 79 13.68 -15.73 -1.49
N GLY A 80 12.64 -14.93 -1.30
CA GLY A 80 11.29 -15.15 -1.84
C GLY A 80 11.09 -14.63 -3.26
N ALA A 81 11.93 -15.08 -4.18
CA ALA A 81 11.67 -15.02 -5.62
C ALA A 81 12.15 -16.35 -6.20
N ALA A 82 11.23 -17.31 -6.26
CA ALA A 82 11.36 -18.54 -7.03
C ALA A 82 10.20 -18.56 -8.04
#